data_AF-X6IWE6-F1
#
_entry.id   AF-X6IWE6-F1
#
_cell.length_a   1.000
_cell.length_b   1.000
_cell.length_c   1.000
_cell.angle_alpha   90.00
_cell.angle_beta   90.00
_cell.angle_gamma   90.00
#
_symmetry.space_group_name_H-M   'P 1'
#
loop_
_entity.id
_entity.type
_entity.pdbx_description
1 polymer ?
#
loop_
_entity_poly.entity_id
_entity_poly.type
_entity_poly.pdbx_seq_one_letter_code
_entity_poly.pdbx_strand_id
1 'polypeptide(L)'
;MDKKPVGRSSMALTADLVARVERVEPDPGPEPGTTEHTDAEFDSLVEQLLSEHRPEALWVFAYGSLIWNPEFAHVEQRPATAPGWHRSFCLTLTRWRGTRDLPALMLALDRGGSCNGIVYRLPAEDHVGQLGQLMRREIDANPPTNVPCWIKVKTKDGPLRALAFVAAPDGRAYAGRLPLEQVADTLARAAGHWGSSAQYLFRTVSKLEESGIRDRNLWRIQDLVAQQIIASTRNANPD
;
A
#
# COMPACT_ATOMS: atom_id res chain seq x y z
N MET A 1 21.18 0.48 38.54
CA MET A 1 21.77 0.67 37.20
C MET A 1 20.60 0.82 36.25
N ASP A 2 20.01 2.02 36.24
CA ASP A 2 18.77 2.26 35.50
C ASP A 2 19.10 2.52 34.03
N LYS A 3 18.59 1.65 33.16
CA LYS A 3 18.59 1.88 31.72
C LYS A 3 17.72 3.11 31.46
N LYS A 4 18.35 4.20 31.00
CA LYS A 4 17.63 5.33 30.40
C LYS A 4 16.61 4.80 29.39
N PRO A 5 15.35 5.24 29.42
CA PRO A 5 14.40 4.90 28.36
C PRO A 5 14.97 5.42 27.05
N VAL A 6 15.21 4.52 26.10
CA VAL A 6 15.52 4.88 24.72
C VAL A 6 14.30 5.63 24.20
N GLY A 7 14.43 6.95 24.04
CA GLY A 7 13.35 7.76 23.47
C GLY A 7 12.94 7.17 22.13
N ARG A 8 11.65 6.84 21.98
CA ARG A 8 11.12 6.42 20.68
C ARG A 8 11.38 7.56 19.70
N SER A 9 12.16 7.30 18.66
CA SER A 9 12.38 8.26 17.56
C SER A 9 11.02 8.56 16.93
N SER A 10 10.66 9.84 16.93
CA SER A 10 9.50 10.36 16.21
C SER A 10 9.73 10.28 14.70
N MET A 11 8.65 10.18 13.92
CA MET A 11 8.73 10.29 12.46
C MET A 11 9.31 11.67 12.07
N ALA A 12 10.14 11.68 11.03
CA ALA A 12 10.72 12.89 10.46
C ALA A 12 9.77 13.54 9.44
N LEU A 13 9.01 12.73 8.69
CA LEU A 13 7.94 13.21 7.82
C LEU A 13 6.74 13.61 8.68
N THR A 14 6.59 14.91 8.93
CA THR A 14 5.48 15.47 9.71
C THR A 14 4.31 15.89 8.82
N ALA A 15 3.14 16.11 9.43
CA ALA A 15 1.99 16.70 8.75
C ALA A 15 2.32 18.06 8.09
N ASP A 16 3.12 18.89 8.76
CA ASP A 16 3.57 20.18 8.21
C ASP A 16 4.45 20.03 6.96
N LEU A 17 5.31 19.02 6.92
CA LEU A 17 6.11 18.73 5.72
C LEU A 17 5.23 18.19 4.59
N VAL A 18 4.29 17.30 4.90
CA VAL A 18 3.31 16.81 3.91
C VAL A 18 2.52 17.97 3.31
N ALA A 19 2.04 18.90 4.14
CA ALA A 19 1.26 20.05 3.69
C ALA A 19 2.00 20.95 2.69
N ARG A 20 3.34 20.96 2.68
CA ARG A 20 4.15 21.75 1.71
C ARG A 20 4.14 21.18 0.31
N VAL A 21 3.88 19.88 0.15
CA VAL A 21 3.91 19.17 -1.14
C VAL A 21 2.54 18.59 -1.51
N GLU A 22 1.57 18.71 -0.62
CA GLU A 22 0.19 18.31 -0.87
C GLU A 22 -0.43 19.18 -1.94
N ARG A 23 -0.99 18.53 -2.96
CA ARG A 23 -1.70 19.17 -4.04
C ARG A 23 -2.65 18.17 -4.68
N VAL A 24 -3.72 18.69 -5.27
CA VAL A 24 -4.71 17.90 -6.01
C VAL A 24 -4.56 18.28 -7.47
N GLU A 25 -4.05 17.34 -8.26
CA GLU A 25 -3.94 17.50 -9.72
C GLU A 25 -5.23 17.05 -10.40
N PRO A 26 -5.54 17.51 -11.63
CA PRO A 26 -6.64 16.96 -12.41
C PRO A 26 -6.48 15.45 -12.64
N ASP A 27 -7.59 14.71 -12.67
CA ASP A 27 -7.55 13.28 -13.03
C ASP A 27 -7.20 13.14 -14.53
N PRO A 28 -6.07 12.50 -14.89
CA PRO A 28 -5.71 12.29 -16.30
C PRO A 28 -6.62 11.26 -17.00
N GLY A 29 -7.51 10.60 -16.25
CA GLY A 29 -8.28 9.45 -16.71
C GLY A 29 -7.44 8.17 -16.72
N PRO A 30 -8.00 7.05 -17.21
CA PRO A 30 -7.31 5.78 -17.31
C PRO A 30 -5.96 5.86 -18.03
N GLU A 31 -5.06 4.96 -17.69
CA GLU A 31 -3.75 4.84 -18.35
C GLU A 31 -3.93 4.45 -19.83
N PRO A 32 -3.21 5.07 -20.78
CA PRO A 32 -3.31 4.69 -22.18
C PRO A 32 -3.05 3.20 -22.41
N GLY A 33 -3.99 2.54 -23.10
CA GLY A 33 -3.90 1.11 -23.37
C GLY A 33 -4.34 0.20 -22.23
N THR A 34 -5.03 0.74 -21.23
CA THR A 34 -5.82 -0.02 -20.25
C THR A 34 -7.32 0.26 -20.42
N THR A 35 -8.15 -0.62 -19.86
CA THR A 35 -9.60 -0.42 -19.76
C THR A 35 -10.06 -0.58 -18.32
N GLU A 36 -11.29 -0.19 -18.03
CA GLU A 36 -11.96 -0.58 -16.78
C GLU A 36 -12.39 -2.04 -16.87
N HIS A 37 -12.40 -2.73 -15.74
CA HIS A 37 -12.97 -4.07 -15.65
C HIS A 37 -14.50 -3.98 -15.65
N THR A 38 -15.13 -4.87 -16.40
CA THR A 38 -16.58 -5.07 -16.35
C THR A 38 -16.99 -5.84 -15.08
N ASP A 39 -18.26 -5.72 -14.69
CA ASP A 39 -18.78 -6.51 -13.57
C ASP A 39 -18.60 -8.02 -13.78
N ALA A 40 -18.78 -8.51 -15.01
CA ALA A 40 -18.59 -9.92 -15.35
C ALA A 40 -17.13 -10.38 -15.21
N GLU A 41 -16.15 -9.51 -15.49
CA GLU A 41 -14.74 -9.81 -15.26
C GLU A 41 -14.40 -9.85 -13.76
N PHE A 42 -15.00 -8.96 -12.96
CA PHE A 42 -14.88 -9.03 -11.50
C PHE A 42 -15.51 -10.31 -10.94
N ASP A 43 -16.70 -10.68 -11.41
CA ASP A 43 -17.39 -11.90 -10.98
C ASP A 43 -16.54 -13.14 -11.33
N SER A 44 -15.98 -13.17 -12.55
CA SER A 44 -15.07 -14.24 -12.98
C SER A 44 -13.83 -14.34 -12.10
N LEU A 45 -13.25 -13.20 -11.70
CA LEU A 45 -12.10 -13.16 -10.79
C LEU A 45 -12.46 -13.70 -9.39
N VAL A 46 -13.63 -13.35 -8.87
CA VAL A 46 -14.13 -13.85 -7.59
C VAL A 46 -14.36 -15.36 -7.65
N GLU A 47 -14.98 -15.86 -8.72
CA GLU A 47 -15.18 -17.28 -8.94
C GLU A 47 -13.86 -18.03 -9.01
N GLN A 48 -12.86 -17.48 -9.73
CA GLN A 48 -11.52 -18.06 -9.79
C GLN A 48 -10.89 -18.14 -8.39
N LEU A 49 -10.89 -17.05 -7.62
CA LEU A 49 -10.33 -17.02 -6.27
C LEU A 49 -10.98 -18.05 -5.35
N LEU A 50 -12.31 -18.20 -5.42
CA LEU A 50 -13.07 -19.18 -4.64
C LEU A 50 -12.88 -20.60 -5.16
N SER A 51 -12.51 -20.81 -6.42
CA SER A 51 -12.13 -22.12 -6.94
C SER A 51 -10.76 -22.57 -6.42
N GLU A 52 -9.81 -21.63 -6.29
CA GLU A 52 -8.46 -21.87 -5.76
C GLU A 52 -8.48 -22.16 -4.25
N HIS A 53 -9.36 -21.47 -3.52
CA HIS A 53 -9.55 -21.69 -2.09
C HIS A 53 -10.94 -21.25 -1.64
N ARG A 54 -11.69 -22.17 -1.02
CA ARG A 54 -12.96 -21.88 -0.34
C ARG A 54 -12.71 -21.76 1.16
N PRO A 55 -12.50 -20.55 1.72
CA PRO A 55 -12.27 -20.40 3.14
C PRO A 55 -13.58 -20.57 3.93
N GLU A 56 -13.52 -21.24 5.08
CA GLU A 56 -14.59 -21.19 6.08
C GLU A 56 -14.73 -19.78 6.69
N ALA A 57 -13.61 -19.07 6.79
CA ALA A 57 -13.56 -17.67 7.24
C ALA A 57 -12.68 -16.85 6.29
N LEU A 58 -13.25 -15.81 5.69
CA LEU A 58 -12.52 -14.93 4.79
C LEU A 58 -11.57 -14.00 5.58
N TRP A 59 -10.27 -14.17 5.37
CA TRP A 59 -9.23 -13.32 5.94
C TRP A 59 -8.55 -12.48 4.85
N VAL A 60 -8.33 -11.19 5.12
CA VAL A 60 -7.60 -10.26 4.24
C VAL A 60 -6.34 -9.78 4.96
N PHE A 61 -5.18 -9.94 4.34
CA PHE A 61 -3.91 -9.41 4.84
C PHE A 61 -3.68 -7.99 4.31
N ALA A 62 -3.77 -7.02 5.21
CA ALA A 62 -3.51 -5.62 4.95
C ALA A 62 -2.05 -5.27 5.27
N TYR A 63 -1.39 -4.68 4.29
CA TYR A 63 -0.03 -4.16 4.41
C TYR A 63 0.08 -2.67 4.05
N GLY A 64 -0.88 -2.08 3.35
CA GLY A 64 -0.83 -0.70 2.88
C GLY A 64 -2.03 0.12 3.34
N SER A 65 -2.73 0.72 2.38
CA SER A 65 -3.90 1.59 2.62
C SER A 65 -5.00 0.91 3.42
N LEU A 66 -5.21 -0.40 3.23
CA LEU A 66 -6.17 -1.20 3.98
C LEU A 66 -6.03 -1.11 5.51
N ILE A 67 -4.84 -0.77 6.02
CA ILE A 67 -4.60 -0.62 7.46
C ILE A 67 -5.25 0.66 8.03
N TRP A 68 -5.33 1.74 7.24
CA TRP A 68 -5.94 3.02 7.66
C TRP A 68 -7.25 3.35 6.95
N ASN A 69 -7.58 2.67 5.86
CA ASN A 69 -8.81 2.82 5.10
C ASN A 69 -9.26 1.47 4.51
N PRO A 70 -9.79 0.55 5.33
CA PRO A 70 -10.15 -0.79 4.88
C PRO A 70 -11.33 -0.82 3.89
N GLU A 71 -12.30 0.09 4.05
CA GLU A 71 -13.54 0.14 3.25
C GLU A 71 -14.30 -1.20 3.17
N PHE A 72 -14.10 -2.09 4.14
CA PHE A 72 -14.89 -3.29 4.36
C PHE A 72 -15.18 -3.48 5.85
N ALA A 73 -16.27 -4.18 6.15
CA ALA A 73 -16.58 -4.62 7.50
C ALA A 73 -15.64 -5.76 7.93
N HIS A 74 -15.20 -5.75 9.17
CA HIS A 74 -14.47 -6.87 9.76
C HIS A 74 -14.97 -7.12 11.18
N VAL A 75 -14.99 -8.40 11.57
CA VAL A 75 -15.41 -8.84 12.91
C VAL A 75 -14.22 -9.11 13.82
N GLU A 76 -13.01 -9.13 13.26
CA GLU A 76 -11.79 -9.38 13.98
C GLU A 76 -10.58 -8.83 13.22
N GLN A 77 -9.56 -8.36 13.95
CA GLN A 77 -8.26 -8.02 13.39
C GLN A 77 -7.12 -8.58 14.26
N ARG A 78 -6.02 -9.01 13.65
CA ARG A 78 -4.83 -9.53 14.35
C ARG A 78 -3.54 -9.05 13.69
N PRO A 79 -2.48 -8.74 14.46
CA PRO A 79 -1.14 -8.63 13.90
C PRO A 79 -0.74 -9.93 13.22
N ALA A 80 -0.12 -9.81 12.05
CA ALA A 80 0.32 -10.96 11.27
C ALA A 80 1.64 -10.69 10.53
N THR A 81 2.36 -11.76 10.24
CA THR A 81 3.55 -11.75 9.42
C THR A 81 3.34 -12.59 8.17
N ALA A 82 3.63 -12.04 6.99
CA ALA A 82 3.65 -12.73 5.71
C ALA A 82 5.11 -13.07 5.33
N PRO A 83 5.58 -14.31 5.56
CA PRO A 83 6.92 -14.73 5.19
C PRO A 83 7.02 -14.90 3.66
N GLY A 84 8.17 -14.57 3.08
CA GLY A 84 8.38 -14.64 1.64
C GLY A 84 7.77 -13.46 0.87
N TRP A 85 7.29 -12.46 1.59
CA TRP A 85 6.76 -11.21 1.03
C TRP A 85 7.39 -10.02 1.73
N HIS A 86 7.60 -8.92 1.02
CA HIS A 86 8.02 -7.67 1.61
C HIS A 86 7.22 -6.52 1.00
N ARG A 87 7.11 -5.45 1.76
CA ARG A 87 6.43 -4.23 1.35
C ARG A 87 7.40 -3.40 0.50
N SER A 88 6.97 -3.00 -0.70
CA SER A 88 7.81 -2.25 -1.65
C SER A 88 7.01 -1.20 -2.42
N PHE A 89 7.60 -0.02 -2.64
CA PHE A 89 7.11 0.98 -3.57
C PHE A 89 7.56 0.62 -4.99
N CYS A 90 6.93 -0.40 -5.57
CA CYS A 90 7.36 -1.03 -6.83
C CYS A 90 6.32 -0.94 -7.95
N LEU A 91 5.23 -0.17 -7.77
CA LEU A 91 4.25 0.08 -8.82
C LEU A 91 4.35 1.52 -9.30
N THR A 92 4.78 1.75 -10.54
CA THR A 92 4.73 3.06 -11.20
C THR A 92 3.34 3.31 -11.73
N LEU A 93 2.62 4.29 -11.15
CA LEU A 93 1.27 4.68 -11.56
C LEU A 93 1.25 6.14 -12.04
N THR A 94 0.62 6.37 -13.18
CA THR A 94 0.42 7.67 -13.84
C THR A 94 -0.89 8.35 -13.45
N ARG A 95 -1.68 7.71 -12.59
CA ARG A 95 -2.97 8.14 -12.06
C ARG A 95 -2.95 8.07 -10.52
N TRP A 96 -3.98 8.58 -9.88
CA TRP A 96 -4.20 8.59 -8.42
C TRP A 96 -3.29 9.56 -7.67
N ARG A 97 -2.07 9.13 -7.34
CA ARG A 97 -1.09 9.92 -6.57
C ARG A 97 0.03 10.48 -7.42
N GLY A 98 -0.04 10.28 -8.73
CA GLY A 98 0.85 10.86 -9.72
C GLY A 98 0.07 11.37 -10.92
N THR A 99 0.82 11.90 -11.88
CA THR A 99 0.35 12.32 -13.19
C THR A 99 1.13 11.59 -14.28
N ARG A 100 0.78 11.82 -15.56
CA ARG A 100 1.56 11.29 -16.69
C ARG A 100 2.97 11.89 -16.75
N ASP A 101 3.12 13.16 -16.41
CA ASP A 101 4.41 13.87 -16.41
C ASP A 101 5.25 13.52 -15.17
N LEU A 102 4.58 13.25 -14.04
CA LEU A 102 5.22 12.87 -12.79
C LEU A 102 4.51 11.65 -12.17
N PRO A 103 4.83 10.44 -12.64
CA PRO A 103 4.25 9.22 -12.09
C PRO A 103 4.59 9.04 -10.61
N ALA A 104 3.66 8.44 -9.87
CA ALA A 104 3.87 8.04 -8.49
C ALA A 104 4.43 6.62 -8.41
N LEU A 105 5.09 6.34 -7.29
CA LEU A 105 5.31 4.97 -6.84
C LEU A 105 4.25 4.60 -5.80
N MET A 106 3.61 3.46 -6.01
CA MET A 106 2.65 2.87 -5.09
C MET A 106 3.16 1.58 -4.47
N LEU A 107 2.65 1.33 -3.28
CA LEU A 107 3.04 0.23 -2.43
C LEU A 107 2.36 -1.07 -2.87
N ALA A 108 3.13 -2.14 -2.98
CA ALA A 108 2.63 -3.50 -3.15
C ALA A 108 3.39 -4.48 -2.25
N LEU A 109 2.87 -5.72 -2.14
CA LEU A 109 3.67 -6.85 -1.70
C LEU A 109 4.45 -7.42 -2.87
N ASP A 110 5.76 -7.49 -2.70
CA ASP A 110 6.66 -8.13 -3.64
C ASP A 110 7.34 -9.35 -2.99
N ARG A 111 7.82 -10.28 -3.80
CA ARG A 111 8.39 -11.56 -3.36
C ARG A 111 9.68 -11.35 -2.56
N GLY A 112 9.92 -12.24 -1.61
CA GLY A 112 11.10 -12.27 -0.75
C GLY A 112 10.92 -11.53 0.58
N GLY A 113 11.78 -11.84 1.55
CA GLY A 113 11.78 -11.17 2.86
C GLY A 113 10.63 -11.60 3.77
N SER A 114 10.13 -10.64 4.54
CA SER A 114 9.00 -10.82 5.47
C SER A 114 8.28 -9.50 5.68
N CYS A 115 6.95 -9.51 5.65
CA CYS A 115 6.13 -8.32 5.83
C CYS A 115 5.28 -8.45 7.09
N ASN A 116 5.36 -7.46 7.98
CA ASN A 116 4.43 -7.34 9.09
C ASN A 116 3.24 -6.46 8.67
N GLY A 117 2.04 -6.93 8.99
CA GLY A 117 0.78 -6.30 8.65
C GLY A 117 -0.33 -6.71 9.62
N ILE A 118 -1.57 -6.50 9.20
CA ILE A 118 -2.77 -6.85 9.95
C ILE A 118 -3.58 -7.83 9.11
N VAL A 119 -4.10 -8.90 9.70
CA VAL A 119 -5.15 -9.70 9.08
C VAL A 119 -6.50 -9.29 9.62
N TYR A 120 -7.46 -9.12 8.73
CA TYR A 120 -8.86 -8.84 9.05
C TYR A 120 -9.70 -10.06 8.73
N ARG A 121 -10.52 -10.53 9.66
CA ARG A 121 -11.57 -11.51 9.37
C ARG A 121 -12.83 -10.76 9.03
N LEU A 122 -13.35 -11.02 7.85
CA LEU A 122 -14.61 -10.44 7.41
C LEU A 122 -15.80 -11.23 7.99
N PRO A 123 -17.03 -10.68 7.96
CA PRO A 123 -18.23 -11.41 8.35
C PRO A 123 -18.38 -12.75 7.60
N ALA A 124 -18.98 -13.75 8.24
CA ALA A 124 -19.09 -15.10 7.68
C ALA A 124 -20.08 -15.22 6.51
N GLU A 125 -20.94 -14.22 6.31
CA GLU A 125 -22.00 -14.22 5.31
C GLU A 125 -21.54 -13.48 4.05
N ASP A 126 -21.91 -13.99 2.87
CA ASP A 126 -21.64 -13.32 1.58
C ASP A 126 -20.15 -13.10 1.24
N HIS A 127 -19.35 -14.18 1.29
CA HIS A 127 -17.96 -14.11 0.81
C HIS A 127 -17.84 -13.64 -0.67
N VAL A 128 -18.83 -13.95 -1.51
CA VAL A 128 -18.83 -13.55 -2.93
C VAL A 128 -18.94 -12.03 -3.06
N GLY A 129 -19.95 -11.42 -2.45
CA GLY A 129 -20.13 -9.96 -2.48
C GLY A 129 -18.98 -9.22 -1.79
N GLN A 130 -18.46 -9.74 -0.68
CA GLN A 130 -17.30 -9.17 0.00
C GLN A 130 -16.04 -9.18 -0.87
N LEU A 131 -15.75 -10.30 -1.54
CA LEU A 131 -14.64 -10.38 -2.49
C LEU A 131 -14.87 -9.44 -3.68
N GLY A 132 -16.09 -9.37 -4.21
CA GLY A 132 -16.44 -8.47 -5.31
C GLY A 132 -16.25 -6.99 -4.98
N GLN A 133 -16.56 -6.57 -3.76
CA GLN A 133 -16.27 -5.21 -3.27
C GLN A 133 -14.77 -4.98 -3.14
N LEU A 134 -14.05 -5.94 -2.58
CA LEU A 134 -12.60 -5.85 -2.39
C LEU A 134 -11.86 -5.78 -3.73
N MET A 135 -12.27 -6.54 -4.75
CA MET A 135 -11.68 -6.46 -6.09
C MET A 135 -11.90 -5.09 -6.72
N ARG A 136 -13.12 -4.54 -6.67
CA ARG A 136 -13.43 -3.20 -7.21
C ARG A 136 -12.65 -2.08 -6.53
N ARG A 137 -12.32 -2.27 -5.25
CA ARG A 137 -11.52 -1.32 -4.48
C ARG A 137 -10.04 -1.36 -4.84
N GLU A 138 -9.49 -2.56 -5.01
CA GLU A 138 -8.04 -2.76 -5.11
C GLU A 138 -7.52 -2.86 -6.54
N ILE A 139 -8.37 -3.23 -7.52
CA ILE A 139 -7.99 -3.38 -8.92
C ILE A 139 -8.51 -2.18 -9.71
N ASP A 140 -7.57 -1.40 -10.23
CA ASP A 140 -7.83 -0.08 -10.79
C ASP A 140 -7.73 0.00 -12.32
N ALA A 141 -7.21 -1.05 -12.97
CA ALA A 141 -7.02 -1.09 -14.42
C ALA A 141 -7.05 -2.53 -14.94
N ASN A 142 -7.41 -2.72 -16.21
CA ASN A 142 -7.27 -3.98 -16.95
C ASN A 142 -6.19 -3.80 -18.05
N PRO A 143 -5.07 -4.56 -18.03
CA PRO A 143 -4.69 -5.56 -17.03
C PRO A 143 -4.34 -4.94 -15.66
N PRO A 144 -4.52 -5.70 -14.55
CA PRO A 144 -4.32 -5.21 -13.18
C PRO A 144 -2.87 -4.87 -12.84
N THR A 145 -2.69 -3.82 -12.05
CA THR A 145 -1.37 -3.39 -11.53
C THR A 145 -0.92 -4.22 -10.33
N ASN A 146 -1.87 -4.68 -9.52
CA ASN A 146 -1.76 -5.60 -8.41
C ASN A 146 -2.76 -6.75 -8.58
N VAL A 147 -2.39 -7.97 -8.19
CA VAL A 147 -3.24 -9.16 -8.35
C VAL A 147 -3.60 -9.78 -7.00
N PRO A 148 -4.85 -10.25 -6.82
CA PRO A 148 -5.23 -10.97 -5.62
C PRO A 148 -4.51 -12.32 -5.54
N CYS A 149 -4.03 -12.68 -4.36
CA CYS A 149 -3.27 -13.91 -4.12
C CYS A 149 -3.56 -14.45 -2.72
N TRP A 150 -3.87 -15.75 -2.63
CA TRP A 150 -3.95 -16.45 -1.37
C TRP A 150 -2.56 -16.71 -0.79
N ILE A 151 -2.22 -16.01 0.29
CA ILE A 151 -0.92 -16.15 0.96
C ILE A 151 -1.05 -16.83 2.33
N LYS A 152 0.03 -17.47 2.77
CA LYS A 152 0.15 -17.97 4.15
C LYS A 152 0.72 -16.87 5.03
N VAL A 153 0.07 -16.62 6.16
CA VAL A 153 0.50 -15.65 7.17
C VAL A 153 0.58 -16.31 8.54
N LYS A 154 1.43 -15.78 9.41
CA LYS A 154 1.63 -16.24 10.79
C LYS A 154 0.99 -15.23 11.74
N THR A 155 0.15 -15.72 12.65
CA THR A 155 -0.41 -14.93 13.75
C THR A 155 0.01 -15.54 15.09
N LYS A 156 -0.27 -14.84 16.20
CA LYS A 156 -0.08 -15.40 17.55
C LYS A 156 -0.90 -16.66 17.82
N ASP A 157 -2.03 -16.82 17.12
CA ASP A 157 -2.97 -17.94 17.30
C ASP A 157 -2.71 -19.07 16.29
N GLY A 158 -1.62 -18.97 15.51
CA GLY A 158 -1.21 -19.94 14.52
C GLY A 158 -1.19 -19.40 13.09
N PRO A 159 -0.71 -20.20 12.13
CA PRO A 159 -0.72 -19.86 10.72
C PRO A 159 -2.14 -19.92 10.15
N LEU A 160 -2.46 -19.01 9.24
CA LEU A 160 -3.70 -19.02 8.47
C LEU A 160 -3.46 -18.60 7.02
N ARG A 161 -4.45 -18.83 6.16
CA ARG A 161 -4.45 -18.35 4.78
C ARG A 161 -5.28 -17.08 4.68
N ALA A 162 -4.75 -16.07 4.01
CA ALA A 162 -5.40 -14.77 3.83
C ALA A 162 -5.23 -14.30 2.39
N LEU A 163 -6.21 -13.56 1.90
CA LEU A 163 -6.14 -12.87 0.62
C LEU A 163 -5.25 -11.63 0.76
N ALA A 164 -4.32 -11.44 -0.15
CA ALA A 164 -3.52 -10.23 -0.25
C ALA A 164 -3.44 -9.77 -1.71
N PHE A 165 -3.16 -8.49 -1.91
CA PHE A 165 -2.87 -7.95 -3.24
C PHE A 165 -1.36 -7.83 -3.42
N VAL A 166 -0.81 -8.50 -4.42
CA VAL A 166 0.64 -8.58 -4.67
C VAL A 166 0.98 -7.89 -5.98
N ALA A 167 2.21 -7.42 -6.13
CA ALA A 167 2.70 -6.87 -7.39
C ALA A 167 2.63 -7.93 -8.50
N ALA A 168 2.14 -7.54 -9.68
CA ALA A 168 2.20 -8.36 -10.89
C ALA A 168 3.59 -8.19 -11.55
N PRO A 169 4.52 -9.18 -11.47
CA PRO A 169 5.90 -8.97 -11.92
C PRO A 169 6.03 -8.73 -13.43
N ASP A 170 5.12 -9.30 -14.20
CA ASP A 170 5.07 -9.15 -15.66
C ASP A 170 4.15 -7.97 -16.07
N GLY A 171 3.62 -7.23 -15.10
CA GLY A 171 2.72 -6.10 -15.31
C GLY A 171 3.48 -4.84 -15.72
N ARG A 172 2.86 -4.03 -16.58
CA ARG A 172 3.46 -2.77 -17.08
C ARG A 172 3.83 -1.77 -15.98
N ALA A 173 3.10 -1.78 -14.87
CA ALA A 173 3.34 -0.91 -13.73
C ALA A 173 4.51 -1.38 -12.85
N TYR A 174 5.03 -2.60 -13.01
CA TYR A 174 6.06 -3.12 -12.12
C TYR A 174 7.42 -2.50 -12.39
N ALA A 175 7.89 -1.68 -11.44
CA ALA A 175 9.19 -1.03 -11.46
C ALA A 175 10.29 -1.87 -10.78
N GLY A 176 9.93 -2.99 -10.17
CA GLY A 176 10.85 -3.80 -9.38
C GLY A 176 11.41 -3.06 -8.17
N ARG A 177 12.62 -3.44 -7.76
CA ARG A 177 13.30 -2.85 -6.60
C ARG A 177 14.11 -1.63 -7.03
N LEU A 178 13.71 -0.47 -6.53
CA LEU A 178 14.43 0.80 -6.73
C LEU A 178 15.28 1.17 -5.49
N PRO A 179 16.37 1.94 -5.67
CA PRO A 179 17.09 2.57 -4.56
C PRO A 179 16.16 3.43 -3.70
N LEU A 180 16.35 3.42 -2.38
CA LEU A 180 15.46 4.14 -1.46
C LEU A 180 15.46 5.65 -1.69
N GLU A 181 16.59 6.20 -2.14
CA GLU A 181 16.76 7.60 -2.50
C GLU A 181 15.89 7.98 -3.70
N GLN A 182 15.81 7.10 -4.71
CA GLN A 182 14.96 7.31 -5.88
C GLN A 182 13.48 7.19 -5.52
N VAL A 183 13.13 6.23 -4.66
CA VAL A 183 11.77 6.11 -4.12
C VAL A 183 11.41 7.39 -3.37
N ALA A 184 12.26 7.85 -2.46
CA ALA A 184 12.01 9.04 -1.65
C ALA A 184 11.90 10.31 -2.49
N ASP A 185 12.75 10.49 -3.50
CA ASP A 185 12.66 11.62 -4.44
C ASP A 185 11.31 11.63 -5.17
N THR A 186 10.86 10.47 -5.66
CA THR A 186 9.55 10.35 -6.32
C THR A 186 8.42 10.66 -5.34
N LEU A 187 8.42 10.08 -4.14
CA LEU A 187 7.36 10.27 -3.15
C LEU A 187 7.29 11.71 -2.61
N ALA A 188 8.42 12.41 -2.52
CA ALA A 188 8.47 13.81 -2.11
C ALA A 188 7.87 14.76 -3.17
N ARG A 189 7.90 14.36 -4.44
CA ARG A 189 7.48 15.21 -5.56
C ARG A 189 6.13 14.82 -6.15
N ALA A 190 5.76 13.55 -6.23
CA ALA A 190 4.54 13.13 -6.93
C ALA A 190 3.24 13.49 -6.17
N ALA A 191 2.23 13.92 -6.92
CA ALA A 191 0.86 14.06 -6.47
C ALA A 191 -0.09 13.87 -7.65
N GLY A 192 -1.31 13.47 -7.35
CA GLY A 192 -2.39 13.32 -8.33
C GLY A 192 -3.72 13.77 -7.74
N HIS A 193 -4.83 13.34 -8.35
CA HIS A 193 -6.17 13.70 -7.89
C HIS A 193 -6.57 13.08 -6.53
N TRP A 194 -5.78 12.13 -5.99
CA TRP A 194 -5.91 11.58 -4.62
C TRP A 194 -4.97 12.23 -3.59
N GLY A 195 -4.31 13.33 -3.96
CA GLY A 195 -3.32 13.99 -3.13
C GLY A 195 -1.90 13.48 -3.36
N SER A 196 -0.97 13.88 -2.48
CA SER A 196 0.46 13.57 -2.67
C SER A 196 0.83 12.13 -2.32
N SER A 197 1.91 11.64 -2.94
CA SER A 197 2.58 10.41 -2.52
C SER A 197 3.18 10.52 -1.11
N ALA A 198 3.62 11.72 -0.70
CA ALA A 198 4.11 11.98 0.65
C ALA A 198 3.02 11.77 1.71
N GLN A 199 1.78 12.22 1.45
CA GLN A 199 0.64 11.97 2.33
C GLN A 199 0.32 10.48 2.48
N TYR A 200 0.37 9.72 1.38
CA TYR A 200 0.19 8.27 1.42
C TYR A 200 1.21 7.59 2.31
N LEU A 201 2.49 7.92 2.13
CA LEU A 201 3.57 7.40 2.95
C LEU A 201 3.36 7.76 4.42
N PHE A 202 3.06 9.03 4.71
CA PHE A 202 2.80 9.51 6.06
C PHE A 202 1.68 8.72 6.74
N ARG A 203 0.50 8.61 6.12
CA ARG A 203 -0.64 7.84 6.67
C ARG A 203 -0.27 6.38 6.90
N THR A 204 0.44 5.77 5.96
CA THR A 204 0.85 4.37 6.04
C THR A 204 1.81 4.12 7.19
N VAL A 205 2.87 4.93 7.32
CA VAL A 205 3.84 4.78 8.42
C VAL A 205 3.21 5.08 9.77
N SER A 206 2.42 6.16 9.88
CA SER A 206 1.74 6.52 11.12
C SER A 206 0.82 5.39 11.61
N LYS A 207 0.00 4.83 10.72
CA LYS A 207 -0.92 3.76 11.09
C LYS A 207 -0.23 2.43 11.42
N LEU A 208 0.87 2.13 10.73
CA LEU A 208 1.72 0.99 11.08
C LEU A 208 2.32 1.15 12.48
N GLU A 209 2.87 2.33 12.80
CA GLU A 209 3.45 2.60 14.12
C GLU A 209 2.38 2.53 15.24
N GLU A 210 1.18 3.10 15.02
CA GLU A 210 0.02 2.97 15.92
C GLU A 210 -0.36 1.51 16.18
N SER A 211 -0.21 0.66 15.15
CA SER A 211 -0.49 -0.77 15.22
C SER A 211 0.69 -1.58 15.80
N GLY A 212 1.75 -0.90 16.27
CA GLY A 212 2.96 -1.53 16.83
C GLY A 212 3.89 -2.14 15.78
N ILE A 213 3.71 -1.80 14.49
CA ILE A 213 4.48 -2.33 13.38
C ILE A 213 5.51 -1.29 12.92
N ARG A 214 6.80 -1.56 13.21
CA ARG A 214 7.91 -0.70 12.78
C ARG A 214 8.66 -1.27 11.58
N ASP A 215 8.27 -0.87 10.38
CA ASP A 215 8.91 -1.28 9.12
C ASP A 215 10.18 -0.47 8.86
N ARG A 216 11.35 -1.12 8.90
CA ARG A 216 12.65 -0.44 8.76
C ARG A 216 12.82 0.31 7.43
N ASN A 217 12.30 -0.26 6.33
CA ASN A 217 12.44 0.36 5.02
C ASN A 217 11.55 1.59 4.93
N LEU A 218 10.29 1.50 5.35
CA LEU A 218 9.40 2.65 5.37
C LEU A 218 9.89 3.76 6.30
N TRP A 219 10.46 3.39 7.45
CA TRP A 219 11.07 4.36 8.38
C TRP A 219 12.28 5.08 7.77
N ARG A 220 13.04 4.41 6.91
CA ARG A 220 14.11 5.05 6.14
C ARG A 220 13.57 5.93 5.02
N ILE A 221 12.55 5.47 4.29
CA ILE A 221 11.93 6.24 3.20
C ILE A 221 11.29 7.52 3.73
N GLN A 222 10.52 7.47 4.84
CA GLN A 222 9.91 8.68 5.40
C GLN A 222 10.95 9.72 5.86
N ASP A 223 12.10 9.27 6.35
CA ASP A 223 13.21 10.15 6.71
C ASP A 223 13.81 10.83 5.47
N LEU A 224 14.07 10.06 4.41
CA LEU A 224 14.56 10.59 3.14
C LEU A 224 13.55 11.55 2.48
N VAL A 225 12.26 11.22 2.48
CA VAL A 225 11.20 12.10 1.94
C VAL A 225 11.17 13.43 2.70
N ALA A 226 11.27 13.39 4.03
CA ALA A 226 11.33 14.61 4.84
C ALA A 226 12.54 15.48 4.46
N GLN A 227 13.71 14.88 4.30
CA GLN A 227 14.93 15.59 3.88
C GLN A 227 14.78 16.23 2.49
N GLN A 228 14.17 15.52 1.54
CA GLN A 228 13.92 16.05 0.19
C GLN A 228 12.96 17.25 0.20
N ILE A 229 11.86 17.17 0.96
CA ILE A 229 10.90 18.28 1.10
C ILE A 229 11.57 19.52 1.74
N ILE A 230 12.42 19.32 2.74
CA ILE A 230 13.16 20.41 3.39
C ILE A 230 14.13 21.07 2.42
N ALA A 231 14.87 20.27 1.65
CA ALA A 231 15.84 20.75 0.68
C ALA A 231 15.19 21.53 -0.48
N SER A 232 14.07 21.04 -1.02
CA SER A 232 13.35 21.72 -2.10
C SER A 232 12.78 23.07 -1.66
N THR A 233 12.29 23.17 -0.41
CA THR A 233 11.76 24.43 0.13
C THR A 233 12.84 25.49 0.30
N ARG A 234 14.07 25.10 0.67
CA ARG A 234 15.21 26.03 0.80
C ARG A 234 15.66 26.59 -0.55
N ASN A 235 15.59 25.80 -1.61
CA ASN A 235 15.98 26.24 -2.94
C ASN A 235 14.94 27.16 -3.61
N ALA A 236 13.67 27.11 -3.17
CA ALA A 236 12.59 27.95 -3.69
C ALA A 236 12.55 29.36 -3.08
N ASN A 237 13.19 29.56 -1.92
CA ASN A 237 13.43 30.87 -1.29
C ASN A 237 14.94 31.07 -1.10
N PRO A 238 15.68 31.44 -2.16
CA PRO A 238 17.01 32.01 -1.95
C PRO A 238 16.83 33.37 -1.27
N ASP A 239 17.48 33.57 -0.13
CA ASP A 239 17.55 34.86 0.57
C ASP A 239 17.97 36.01 -0.37
#